data_AF-A0A7D9KFC4-F1
#
_entry.id   AF-A0A7D9KFC4-F1
#
_cell.length_a   1.000
_cell.length_b   1.000
_cell.length_c   1.000
_cell.angle_alpha   90.00
_cell.angle_beta   90.00
_cell.angle_gamma   90.00
#
_symmetry.space_group_name_H-M   'P 1'
#
loop_
_entity.id
_entity.type
_entity.pdbx_description
1 polymer ?
#
loop_
_entity_poly.entity_id
_entity_poly.type
_entity_poly.pdbx_seq_one_letter_code
_entity_poly.pdbx_strand_id
1 'polypeptide(L)'
;MPGKLDALSRHALDVFKQKGILFREYLETLEDAELLKELMQKFNLICLCQHDGKAAFCVPSVAPAMIPGMELEASKMDLNVPSLFVTFPRQLVPMSLFTKLQVKLISEWEKRFPKQQATPSFYCNYSLLPLIIDGDVYDVCLIDLHEFIKVAVFPKHEDGNHFKFASHFKATLKKCLDDLKSPDQLLFSMTSYDLEVECTCCFGKDEGKCSRHHEIQCHSDRCGHRHFWKLSDLQRFYNDKSPAVCRSDKRLSKLFDIKSVKIWLNT
;
A
#
# COMPACT_ATOMS: atom_id res chain seq x y z
N MET A 1 0.16 -6.07 33.94
CA MET A 1 0.70 -4.72 34.22
C MET A 1 0.26 -3.71 33.14
N PRO A 2 -1.05 -3.37 33.01
CA PRO A 2 -1.53 -2.52 31.92
C PRO A 2 -1.52 -1.00 32.26
N GLY A 3 -1.50 -0.65 33.55
CA GLY A 3 -1.66 0.75 33.99
C GLY A 3 -0.42 1.63 33.93
N LYS A 4 0.80 1.06 33.87
CA LYS A 4 2.04 1.86 33.81
C LYS A 4 2.32 2.41 32.42
N LEU A 5 2.08 1.64 31.36
CA LEU A 5 2.23 2.09 29.97
C LEU A 5 1.25 3.22 29.62
N ASP A 6 0.06 3.19 30.23
CA ASP A 6 -1.01 4.15 29.95
C ASP A 6 -0.79 5.50 30.64
N ALA A 7 -0.14 5.49 31.81
CA ALA A 7 0.32 6.69 32.51
C ALA A 7 1.55 7.33 31.83
N LEU A 8 2.51 6.51 31.39
CA LEU A 8 3.69 6.98 30.66
C LEU A 8 3.34 7.57 29.28
N SER A 9 2.39 6.93 28.57
CA SER A 9 1.90 7.43 27.28
C SER A 9 1.23 8.81 27.43
N ARG A 10 0.45 9.01 28.49
CA ARG A 10 -0.20 10.30 28.79
C ARG A 10 0.81 11.37 29.21
N HIS A 11 1.79 11.00 30.04
CA HIS A 11 2.85 11.92 30.45
C HIS A 11 3.72 12.36 29.27
N ALA A 12 4.11 11.44 28.40
CA ALA A 12 4.86 11.76 27.18
C ALA A 12 4.05 12.71 26.27
N LEU A 13 2.76 12.43 26.05
CA LEU A 13 1.85 13.27 25.27
C LEU A 13 1.69 14.68 25.86
N ASP A 14 1.62 14.82 27.19
CA ASP A 14 1.53 16.13 27.85
C ASP A 14 2.84 16.91 27.77
N VAL A 15 3.99 16.23 27.87
CA VAL A 15 5.31 16.84 27.65
C VAL A 15 5.46 17.32 26.21
N PHE A 16 5.03 16.53 25.22
CA PHE A 16 4.99 16.91 23.81
C PHE A 16 4.11 18.13 23.54
N LYS A 17 2.98 18.26 24.24
CA LYS A 17 2.05 19.39 24.10
C LYS A 17 2.56 20.67 24.76
N GLN A 18 3.28 20.57 25.88
CA GLN A 18 3.70 21.72 26.67
C GLN A 18 5.05 22.30 26.24
N LYS A 19 5.95 21.49 25.71
CA LYS A 19 7.31 21.91 25.35
C LYS A 19 7.62 21.40 23.95
N GLY A 20 7.31 22.21 22.94
CA GLY A 20 7.71 21.97 21.55
C GLY A 20 9.22 22.07 21.31
N ILE A 21 10.04 21.51 22.21
CA ILE A 21 11.50 21.61 22.19
C ILE A 21 12.09 20.21 22.41
N LEU A 22 12.61 19.68 21.30
CA LEU A 22 13.71 18.73 21.11
C LEU A 22 13.70 17.46 21.97
N PHE A 23 13.14 16.41 21.34
CA PHE A 23 13.29 14.96 21.59
C PHE A 23 14.73 14.44 21.80
N ARG A 24 15.75 15.31 21.73
CA ARG A 24 17.17 14.94 21.73
C ARG A 24 17.74 14.77 23.15
N GLU A 25 17.24 15.49 24.14
CA GLU A 25 17.77 15.47 25.53
C GLU A 25 17.22 14.31 26.39
N TYR A 26 16.19 13.60 25.92
CA TYR A 26 15.52 12.53 26.68
C TYR A 26 16.04 11.12 26.35
N LEU A 27 17.02 10.97 25.45
CA LEU A 27 17.43 9.67 24.90
C LEU A 27 18.78 9.15 25.42
N GLU A 28 19.35 9.76 26.46
CA GLU A 28 20.73 9.48 26.88
C GLU A 28 20.90 8.27 27.83
N THR A 29 19.85 7.53 28.19
CA THR A 29 19.99 6.28 28.97
C THR A 29 19.59 5.03 28.18
N LEU A 30 20.23 3.88 28.47
CA LEU A 30 19.96 2.59 27.80
C LEU A 30 18.49 2.12 27.94
N GLU A 31 17.77 2.59 28.96
CA GLU A 31 16.32 2.38 29.12
C GLU A 31 15.51 3.19 28.10
N ASP A 32 16.03 4.33 27.65
CA ASP A 32 15.39 5.23 26.68
C ASP A 32 15.51 4.70 25.24
N ALA A 33 16.52 3.87 24.93
CA ALA A 33 16.67 3.28 23.61
C ALA A 33 15.59 2.23 23.31
N GLU A 34 15.26 1.38 24.29
CA GLU A 34 14.15 0.43 24.16
C GLU A 34 12.80 1.14 24.15
N LEU A 35 12.63 2.18 24.99
CA LEU A 35 11.43 3.02 24.94
C LEU A 35 11.26 3.73 23.60
N LEU A 36 12.34 4.30 23.04
CA LEU A 36 12.33 4.92 21.73
C LEU A 36 11.94 3.91 20.66
N LYS A 37 12.50 2.71 20.71
CA LYS A 37 12.18 1.62 19.78
C LYS A 37 10.70 1.24 19.88
N GLU A 38 10.17 1.06 21.08
CA GLU A 38 8.73 0.79 21.29
C GLU A 38 7.86 1.91 20.73
N LEU A 39 8.23 3.18 20.96
CA LEU A 39 7.52 4.34 20.40
C LEU A 39 7.59 4.34 18.87
N MET A 40 8.76 4.12 18.28
CA MET A 40 8.94 4.07 16.83
C MET A 40 8.11 2.94 16.20
N GLN A 41 8.03 1.77 16.84
CA GLN A 41 7.15 0.68 16.41
C GLN A 41 5.67 1.07 16.54
N LYS A 42 5.28 1.67 17.68
CA LYS A 42 3.90 2.14 17.92
C LYS A 42 3.44 3.16 16.87
N PHE A 43 4.34 4.03 16.41
CA PHE A 43 4.06 5.02 15.36
C PHE A 43 4.24 4.50 13.93
N ASN A 44 4.49 3.20 13.75
CA ASN A 44 4.77 2.56 12.46
C ASN A 44 5.93 3.23 11.70
N LEU A 45 6.98 3.63 12.42
CA LEU A 45 8.20 4.21 11.83
C LEU A 45 9.26 3.15 11.53
N ILE A 46 9.26 2.05 12.29
CA ILE A 46 10.18 0.92 12.13
C ILE A 46 9.43 -0.41 12.22
N CYS A 47 9.93 -1.42 11.51
CA CYS A 47 9.54 -2.82 11.67
C CYS A 47 10.78 -3.69 11.87
N LEU A 48 10.59 -4.90 12.37
CA LEU A 48 11.60 -5.95 12.25
C LEU A 48 11.59 -6.49 10.81
N CYS A 49 12.74 -6.94 10.37
CA CYS A 49 12.96 -7.57 9.07
C CYS A 49 14.17 -8.50 9.18
N GLN A 50 14.25 -9.53 8.34
CA GLN A 50 15.50 -10.28 8.20
C GLN A 50 16.42 -9.58 7.22
N HIS A 51 17.68 -9.43 7.61
CA HIS A 51 18.75 -8.99 6.74
C HIS A 51 19.95 -9.91 6.97
N ASP A 52 20.41 -10.59 5.92
CA ASP A 52 21.50 -11.58 5.98
C ASP A 52 21.32 -12.64 7.09
N GLY A 53 20.08 -13.12 7.26
CA GLY A 53 19.74 -14.14 8.26
C GLY A 53 19.74 -13.64 9.71
N LYS A 54 19.83 -12.33 9.92
CA LYS A 54 19.72 -11.69 11.25
C LYS A 54 18.51 -10.76 11.29
N ALA A 55 17.85 -10.73 12.44
CA ALA A 55 16.80 -9.75 12.71
C ALA A 55 17.43 -8.34 12.78
N ALA A 56 16.94 -7.44 11.94
CA ALA A 56 17.33 -6.03 11.90
C ALA A 56 16.07 -5.14 11.97
N PHE A 57 16.25 -3.90 12.41
CA PHE A 57 15.20 -2.90 12.30
C PHE A 57 15.30 -2.20 10.95
N CYS A 58 14.19 -2.21 10.22
CA CYS A 58 14.03 -1.50 8.97
C CYS A 58 13.36 -0.14 9.22
N VAL A 59 13.89 0.92 8.60
CA VAL A 59 13.37 2.30 8.69
C VAL A 59 13.01 2.79 7.26
N PRO A 60 11.81 2.53 6.74
CA PRO A 60 11.54 2.74 5.32
C PRO A 60 11.59 4.21 4.87
N SER A 61 11.38 5.16 5.78
CA SER A 61 11.41 6.59 5.47
C SER A 61 12.80 7.17 5.15
N VAL A 62 13.87 6.47 5.53
CA VAL A 62 15.25 6.87 5.21
C VAL A 62 15.85 6.05 4.08
N ALA A 63 15.10 5.07 3.55
CA ALA A 63 15.52 4.32 2.39
C ALA A 63 15.65 5.26 1.18
N PRO A 64 16.62 5.03 0.28
CA PRO A 64 16.75 5.83 -0.93
C PRO A 64 15.44 5.78 -1.73
N ALA A 65 15.19 6.81 -2.52
CA ALA A 65 14.16 6.74 -3.55
C ALA A 65 14.62 5.78 -4.65
N MET A 66 13.70 4.98 -5.16
CA MET A 66 13.96 4.16 -6.34
C MET A 66 13.95 5.06 -7.58
N ILE A 67 14.94 4.92 -8.47
CA ILE A 67 15.06 5.74 -9.67
C ILE A 67 14.08 5.23 -10.75
N PRO A 68 13.28 6.13 -11.38
CA PRO A 68 12.37 5.78 -12.47
C PRO A 68 13.12 5.16 -13.65
N GLY A 69 12.88 3.88 -13.90
CA GLY A 69 13.59 3.04 -14.86
C GLY A 69 13.43 1.57 -14.52
N MET A 70 13.48 1.24 -13.22
CA MET A 70 13.11 -0.08 -12.70
C MET A 70 11.58 -0.28 -12.56
N GLU A 71 10.81 0.82 -12.52
CA GLU A 71 9.34 0.84 -12.50
C GLU A 71 8.72 0.17 -13.75
N LEU A 72 9.40 0.22 -14.89
CA LEU A 72 8.90 -0.26 -16.18
C LEU A 72 8.89 -1.78 -16.29
N GLU A 73 9.91 -2.48 -15.79
CA GLU A 73 9.95 -3.96 -15.79
C GLU A 73 8.89 -4.52 -14.82
N ALA A 74 8.78 -3.98 -13.60
CA ALA A 74 7.80 -4.43 -12.61
C ALA A 74 6.34 -4.13 -13.02
N SER A 75 6.10 -3.10 -13.84
CA SER A 75 4.78 -2.77 -14.40
C SER A 75 4.43 -3.55 -15.68
N LYS A 76 5.43 -4.18 -16.32
CA LYS A 76 5.31 -4.91 -17.60
C LYS A 76 5.27 -6.44 -17.46
N MET A 77 5.53 -6.99 -16.27
CA MET A 77 5.45 -8.44 -16.06
C MET A 77 3.98 -8.90 -15.96
N ASP A 78 3.68 -9.97 -16.70
CA ASP A 78 2.37 -10.43 -17.14
C ASP A 78 1.22 -10.38 -16.11
N LEU A 79 0.11 -9.80 -16.58
CA LEU A 79 -1.09 -9.38 -15.85
C LEU A 79 -2.10 -10.51 -15.61
N ASN A 80 -1.72 -11.60 -14.94
CA ASN A 80 -2.72 -12.58 -14.48
C ASN A 80 -3.60 -12.01 -13.34
N VAL A 81 -3.11 -11.00 -12.63
CA VAL A 81 -3.85 -10.29 -11.58
C VAL A 81 -3.84 -8.79 -11.90
N PRO A 82 -5.01 -8.16 -12.09
CA PRO A 82 -5.06 -6.71 -12.30
C PRO A 82 -4.51 -5.98 -11.08
N SER A 83 -3.82 -4.85 -11.27
CA SER A 83 -3.33 -4.05 -10.15
C SER A 83 -4.49 -3.43 -9.36
N LEU A 84 -4.30 -3.35 -8.04
CA LEU A 84 -5.16 -2.63 -7.12
C LEU A 84 -4.57 -1.25 -6.84
N PHE A 85 -5.41 -0.24 -6.69
CA PHE A 85 -5.01 1.13 -6.42
C PHE A 85 -5.64 1.61 -5.13
N VAL A 86 -4.85 2.24 -4.27
CA VAL A 86 -5.34 2.98 -3.09
C VAL A 86 -5.38 4.45 -3.48
N THR A 87 -6.59 4.99 -3.61
CA THR A 87 -6.82 6.35 -4.07
C THR A 87 -7.41 7.23 -2.97
N PHE A 88 -7.23 8.54 -3.11
CA PHE A 88 -7.60 9.53 -2.10
C PHE A 88 -8.43 10.66 -2.75
N PRO A 89 -9.39 11.27 -2.03
CA PRO A 89 -10.26 12.31 -2.59
C PRO A 89 -9.53 13.53 -3.17
N ARG A 90 -8.38 13.87 -2.60
CA ARG A 90 -7.54 14.99 -3.07
C ARG A 90 -6.51 14.57 -4.12
N GLN A 91 -6.56 13.32 -4.59
CA GLN A 91 -5.60 12.75 -5.54
C GLN A 91 -4.15 12.96 -5.10
N LEU A 92 -3.90 12.84 -3.79
CA LEU A 92 -2.58 12.97 -3.20
C LEU A 92 -2.46 11.94 -2.10
N VAL A 93 -1.39 11.16 -2.15
CA VAL A 93 -0.98 10.25 -1.08
C VAL A 93 -0.55 11.10 0.11
N PRO A 94 -1.19 10.98 1.28
CA PRO A 94 -0.79 11.71 2.47
C PRO A 94 0.68 11.45 2.84
N MET A 95 1.39 12.51 3.23
CA MET A 95 2.81 12.44 3.58
C MET A 95 3.06 11.38 4.67
N SER A 96 4.08 10.55 4.50
CA SER A 96 4.43 9.40 5.35
C SER A 96 3.41 8.24 5.40
N LEU A 97 2.28 8.31 4.67
CA LEU A 97 1.34 7.19 4.62
C LEU A 97 2.00 5.96 4.03
N PHE A 98 2.69 6.13 2.90
CA PHE A 98 3.30 5.02 2.19
C PHE A 98 4.31 4.28 3.07
N THR A 99 5.20 5.01 3.74
CA THR A 99 6.22 4.41 4.62
C THR A 99 5.63 3.75 5.85
N LYS A 100 4.60 4.35 6.46
CA LYS A 100 3.86 3.72 7.56
C LYS A 100 3.08 2.49 7.11
N LEU A 101 2.53 2.52 5.89
CA LEU A 101 1.85 1.39 5.29
C LEU A 101 2.82 0.23 5.11
N GLN A 102 4.02 0.47 4.55
CA GLN A 102 5.09 -0.54 4.45
C GLN A 102 5.36 -1.19 5.82
N VAL A 103 5.66 -0.41 6.86
CA VAL A 103 5.94 -0.90 8.22
C VAL A 103 4.78 -1.74 8.77
N LYS A 104 3.56 -1.23 8.66
CA LYS A 104 2.37 -1.87 9.22
C LYS A 104 2.11 -3.22 8.56
N LEU A 105 2.22 -3.23 7.23
CA LEU A 105 2.05 -4.40 6.39
C LEU A 105 3.06 -5.50 6.75
N ILE A 106 4.36 -5.19 6.80
CA ILE A 106 5.41 -6.14 7.22
C ILE A 106 5.14 -6.67 8.62
N SER A 107 4.80 -5.79 9.56
CA SER A 107 4.51 -6.17 10.94
C SER A 107 3.32 -7.13 11.04
N GLU A 108 2.30 -6.98 10.19
CA GLU A 108 1.19 -7.94 10.13
C GLU A 108 1.60 -9.27 9.47
N TRP A 109 2.50 -9.25 8.49
CA TRP A 109 3.02 -10.49 7.90
C TRP A 109 3.95 -11.26 8.83
N GLU A 110 4.87 -10.60 9.52
CA GLU A 110 5.75 -11.26 10.49
C GLU A 110 4.96 -11.97 11.59
N LYS A 111 3.86 -11.35 12.06
CA LYS A 111 2.97 -11.98 13.05
C LYS A 111 2.29 -13.24 12.52
N ARG A 112 1.93 -13.27 11.24
CA ARG A 112 1.21 -14.40 10.62
C ARG A 112 2.14 -15.49 10.11
N PHE A 113 3.33 -15.12 9.63
CA PHE A 113 4.26 -15.98 8.94
C PHE A 113 5.71 -15.79 9.45
N PRO A 114 5.97 -16.01 10.75
CA PRO A 114 7.25 -15.67 11.38
C PRO A 114 8.46 -16.44 10.84
N LYS A 115 8.25 -17.56 10.13
CA LYS A 115 9.30 -18.44 9.58
C LYS A 115 9.54 -18.28 8.08
N GLN A 116 8.75 -17.46 7.40
CA GLN A 116 8.78 -17.32 5.94
C GLN A 116 9.38 -15.96 5.58
N GLN A 117 10.69 -15.83 5.83
CA GLN A 117 11.40 -14.55 5.75
C GLN A 117 12.30 -14.54 4.51
N ALA A 118 11.73 -14.17 3.36
CA ALA A 118 12.53 -13.57 2.31
C ALA A 118 12.70 -12.09 2.65
N THR A 119 13.91 -11.56 2.47
CA THR A 119 14.23 -10.16 2.80
C THR A 119 13.43 -9.23 1.89
N PRO A 120 12.53 -8.39 2.43
CA PRO A 120 11.82 -7.41 1.61
C PRO A 120 12.76 -6.30 1.15
N SER A 121 12.49 -5.76 -0.04
CA SER A 121 13.22 -4.63 -0.62
C SER A 121 12.41 -3.35 -0.42
N PHE A 122 12.99 -2.35 0.25
CA PHE A 122 12.34 -1.07 0.52
C PHE A 122 13.08 0.11 -0.07
N TYR A 123 12.29 1.01 -0.63
CA TYR A 123 12.64 2.37 -1.00
C TYR A 123 11.55 3.29 -0.44
N CYS A 124 11.82 4.58 -0.29
CA CYS A 124 10.85 5.49 0.30
C CYS A 124 9.56 5.66 -0.55
N ASN A 125 9.58 5.25 -1.81
CA ASN A 125 8.47 5.29 -2.78
C ASN A 125 8.14 3.92 -3.41
N TYR A 126 8.82 2.84 -3.01
CA TYR A 126 8.62 1.51 -3.59
C TYR A 126 8.85 0.39 -2.56
N SER A 127 8.15 -0.73 -2.72
CA SER A 127 8.46 -1.97 -2.01
C SER A 127 8.26 -3.20 -2.86
N LEU A 128 9.14 -4.18 -2.69
CA LEU A 128 8.93 -5.54 -3.12
C LEU A 128 8.91 -6.44 -1.89
N LEU A 129 7.79 -7.11 -1.68
CA LEU A 129 7.53 -7.94 -0.52
C LEU A 129 7.36 -9.40 -0.98
N PRO A 130 8.40 -10.21 -0.89
CA PRO A 130 8.30 -11.64 -1.15
C PRO A 130 7.55 -12.32 0.01
N LEU A 131 6.49 -13.04 -0.32
CA LEU A 131 5.61 -13.74 0.60
C LEU A 131 5.53 -15.21 0.21
N ILE A 132 5.59 -16.09 1.20
CA ILE A 132 5.39 -17.53 1.02
C ILE A 132 4.13 -17.89 1.79
N ILE A 133 3.11 -18.45 1.14
CA ILE A 133 1.85 -18.86 1.79
C ILE A 133 1.50 -20.26 1.33
N ASP A 134 1.28 -21.19 2.26
CA ASP A 134 0.92 -22.58 1.97
C ASP A 134 1.89 -23.29 0.99
N GLY A 135 3.14 -22.81 0.87
CA GLY A 135 4.17 -23.34 -0.04
C GLY A 135 4.30 -22.58 -1.37
N ASP A 136 3.32 -21.74 -1.72
CA ASP A 136 3.35 -20.87 -2.90
C ASP A 136 4.12 -19.57 -2.60
N VAL A 137 4.87 -19.07 -3.59
CA VAL A 137 5.60 -17.80 -3.50
C VAL A 137 4.90 -16.71 -4.31
N TYR A 138 4.63 -15.59 -3.66
CA TYR A 138 4.04 -14.38 -4.23
C TYR A 138 4.95 -13.19 -3.96
N ASP A 139 5.18 -12.36 -4.96
CA ASP A 139 5.80 -11.06 -4.77
C ASP A 139 4.70 -9.98 -4.78
N VAL A 140 4.65 -9.17 -3.73
CA VAL A 140 3.76 -8.01 -3.68
C VAL A 140 4.60 -6.76 -3.90
N CYS A 141 4.22 -5.98 -4.91
CA CYS A 141 4.82 -4.70 -5.20
C CYS A 141 3.91 -3.57 -4.73
N LEU A 142 4.47 -2.60 -4.00
CA LEU A 142 3.82 -1.32 -3.68
C LEU A 142 4.60 -0.18 -4.31
N ILE A 143 3.89 0.76 -4.95
CA ILE A 143 4.50 1.91 -5.61
C ILE A 143 3.73 3.17 -5.21
N ASP A 144 4.43 4.15 -4.63
CA ASP A 144 3.90 5.49 -4.41
C ASP A 144 4.05 6.31 -5.70
N LEU A 145 2.93 6.65 -6.31
CA LEU A 145 2.87 7.44 -7.54
C LEU A 145 2.45 8.89 -7.27
N HIS A 146 2.59 9.35 -6.03
CA HIS A 146 2.17 10.65 -5.47
C HIS A 146 0.67 10.89 -5.45
N GLU A 147 -0.07 10.50 -6.49
CA GLU A 147 -1.53 10.69 -6.56
C GLU A 147 -2.30 9.51 -5.95
N PHE A 148 -1.70 8.33 -6.00
CA PHE A 148 -2.24 7.07 -5.47
C PHE A 148 -1.11 6.08 -5.18
N ILE A 149 -1.44 5.02 -4.45
CA ILE A 149 -0.53 3.89 -4.23
C ILE A 149 -0.97 2.74 -5.12
N LYS A 150 -0.12 2.29 -6.03
CA LYS A 150 -0.35 1.08 -6.84
C LYS A 150 0.12 -0.14 -6.06
N VAL A 151 -0.69 -1.20 -6.11
CA VAL A 151 -0.42 -2.49 -5.48
C VAL A 151 -0.57 -3.58 -6.52
N ALA A 152 0.51 -4.30 -6.77
CA ALA A 152 0.55 -5.42 -7.71
C ALA A 152 0.95 -6.70 -6.99
N VAL A 153 0.38 -7.82 -7.43
CA VAL A 153 0.63 -9.14 -6.89
C VAL A 153 1.09 -10.04 -8.02
N PHE A 154 2.27 -10.63 -7.85
CA PHE A 154 2.91 -11.50 -8.83
C PHE A 154 3.09 -12.89 -8.24
N PRO A 155 2.34 -13.89 -8.69
CA PRO A 155 2.66 -15.27 -8.34
C PRO A 155 3.93 -15.72 -9.07
N LYS A 156 4.82 -16.44 -8.38
CA LYS A 156 5.99 -17.05 -9.02
C LYS A 156 5.70 -18.39 -9.70
N HIS A 157 4.54 -18.98 -9.42
CA HIS A 157 4.08 -20.24 -10.01
C HIS A 157 2.70 -20.03 -10.62
N GLU A 158 2.48 -20.51 -11.85
CA GLU A 158 1.21 -20.33 -12.58
C GLU A 158 0.04 -21.05 -11.90
N ASP A 159 0.31 -22.18 -11.23
CA ASP A 159 -0.70 -23.07 -10.63
C ASP A 159 -1.20 -22.62 -9.23
N GLY A 160 -0.67 -21.52 -8.69
CA GLY A 160 -1.05 -21.03 -7.36
C GLY A 160 -2.52 -20.60 -7.27
N ASN A 161 -3.12 -20.68 -6.08
CA ASN A 161 -4.47 -20.14 -5.85
C ASN A 161 -4.43 -18.62 -5.66
N HIS A 162 -4.22 -17.90 -6.77
CA HIS A 162 -4.10 -16.44 -6.84
C HIS A 162 -5.30 -15.73 -6.20
N PHE A 163 -6.49 -16.31 -6.34
CA PHE A 163 -7.73 -15.76 -5.81
C PHE A 163 -7.73 -15.68 -4.29
N LYS A 164 -7.41 -16.80 -3.62
CA LYS A 164 -7.36 -16.86 -2.16
C LYS A 164 -6.32 -15.88 -1.63
N PHE A 165 -5.15 -15.82 -2.28
CA PHE A 165 -4.09 -14.89 -1.90
C PHE A 165 -4.52 -13.43 -2.04
N ALA A 166 -4.95 -13.01 -3.23
CA ALA A 166 -5.30 -11.61 -3.51
C ALA A 166 -6.45 -11.13 -2.61
N SER A 167 -7.46 -11.96 -2.37
CA SER A 167 -8.54 -11.64 -1.43
C SER A 167 -8.03 -11.45 0.01
N HIS A 168 -7.16 -12.35 0.47
CA HIS A 168 -6.54 -12.26 1.81
C HIS A 168 -5.62 -11.05 1.94
N PHE A 169 -4.81 -10.79 0.91
CA PHE A 169 -3.93 -9.64 0.84
C PHE A 169 -4.73 -8.35 0.87
N LYS A 170 -5.78 -8.22 0.06
CA LYS A 170 -6.70 -7.08 0.06
C LYS A 170 -7.31 -6.82 1.43
N ALA A 171 -7.77 -7.88 2.12
CA ALA A 171 -8.30 -7.75 3.48
C ALA A 171 -7.24 -7.25 4.46
N THR A 172 -5.99 -7.71 4.31
CA THR A 172 -4.85 -7.27 5.13
C THR A 172 -4.45 -5.82 4.85
N LEU A 173 -4.38 -5.43 3.58
CA LEU A 173 -4.16 -4.06 3.14
C LEU A 173 -5.22 -3.13 3.73
N LYS A 174 -6.50 -3.49 3.60
CA LYS A 174 -7.62 -2.73 4.16
C LYS A 174 -7.48 -2.57 5.67
N LYS A 175 -7.22 -3.66 6.39
CA LYS A 175 -6.97 -3.62 7.84
C LYS A 175 -5.82 -2.68 8.19
N CYS A 176 -4.70 -2.74 7.47
CA CYS A 176 -3.56 -1.86 7.74
C CYS A 176 -3.90 -0.38 7.50
N LEU A 177 -4.60 -0.07 6.42
CA LEU A 177 -5.08 1.29 6.13
C LEU A 177 -6.06 1.79 7.20
N ASP A 178 -6.98 0.94 7.66
CA ASP A 178 -7.95 1.28 8.70
C ASP A 178 -7.27 1.47 10.07
N ASP A 179 -6.30 0.63 10.42
CA ASP A 179 -5.49 0.80 11.64
C ASP A 179 -4.70 2.11 11.62
N LEU A 180 -4.16 2.49 10.45
CA LEU A 180 -3.44 3.74 10.25
C LEU A 180 -4.36 4.98 10.30
N LYS A 181 -5.68 4.81 10.19
CA LYS A 181 -6.68 5.86 10.45
C LYS A 181 -7.02 6.06 11.91
N SER A 182 -6.47 5.26 12.83
CA SER A 182 -6.69 5.43 14.26
C SER A 182 -6.44 6.89 14.70
N PRO A 183 -7.21 7.44 15.67
CA PRO A 183 -6.98 8.79 16.20
C PRO A 183 -5.54 9.04 16.69
N ASP A 184 -4.86 7.99 17.13
CA ASP A 184 -3.45 8.05 17.55
C ASP A 184 -2.47 8.31 16.39
N GLN A 185 -2.95 8.21 15.15
CA GLN A 185 -2.24 8.47 13.89
C GLN A 185 -2.83 9.73 13.21
N LEU A 186 -3.03 10.79 14.01
CA LEU A 186 -3.71 12.06 13.72
C LEU A 186 -3.72 12.53 12.26
N LEU A 187 -2.59 12.47 11.54
CA LEU A 187 -2.47 12.93 10.15
C LEU A 187 -3.35 12.16 9.15
N PHE A 188 -3.62 10.87 9.38
CA PHE A 188 -4.37 10.02 8.44
C PHE A 188 -5.81 9.78 8.89
N SER A 189 -6.12 10.02 10.17
CA SER A 189 -7.46 9.81 10.74
C SER A 189 -8.58 10.56 10.00
N MET A 190 -8.24 11.67 9.33
CA MET A 190 -9.17 12.50 8.57
C MET A 190 -9.25 12.17 7.07
N THR A 191 -8.41 11.26 6.58
CA THR A 191 -8.32 10.98 5.14
C THR A 191 -9.13 9.74 4.78
N SER A 192 -10.18 9.90 3.98
CA SER A 192 -10.84 8.74 3.36
C SER A 192 -9.96 8.19 2.23
N TYR A 193 -10.08 6.89 1.97
CA TYR A 193 -9.42 6.23 0.85
C TYR A 193 -10.44 5.32 0.17
N ASP A 194 -10.23 5.06 -1.10
CA ASP A 194 -10.95 4.04 -1.86
C ASP A 194 -9.95 2.98 -2.36
N LEU A 195 -10.45 1.74 -2.50
CA LEU A 195 -9.73 0.69 -3.20
C LEU A 195 -10.35 0.56 -4.58
N GLU A 196 -9.54 0.76 -5.61
CA GLU A 196 -9.99 0.86 -6.98
C GLU A 196 -9.16 0.01 -7.92
N VAL A 197 -9.73 -0.33 -9.07
CA VAL A 197 -9.02 -1.01 -10.16
C VAL A 197 -9.10 -0.14 -11.40
N GLU A 198 -8.03 -0.17 -12.18
CA GLU A 198 -7.99 0.59 -13.43
C GLU A 198 -8.96 -0.01 -14.46
N CYS A 199 -9.69 0.86 -15.14
CA CYS A 199 -10.64 0.45 -16.15
C CYS A 199 -9.91 -0.05 -17.41
N THR A 200 -9.95 -1.35 -17.68
CA THR A 200 -9.36 -1.99 -18.87
C THR A 200 -9.91 -1.45 -20.19
N CYS A 201 -11.15 -0.93 -20.21
CA CYS A 201 -11.70 -0.29 -21.40
C CYS A 201 -11.02 1.04 -21.74
N CYS A 202 -10.48 1.69 -20.73
CA CYS A 202 -10.09 3.09 -20.75
C CYS A 202 -8.54 3.20 -20.56
N PHE A 203 -7.90 2.11 -20.11
CA PHE A 203 -6.46 1.87 -20.15
C PHE A 203 -5.88 1.88 -21.57
N GLY A 204 -4.79 2.63 -21.77
CA GLY A 204 -4.05 2.66 -23.03
C GLY A 204 -4.79 3.31 -24.20
N LYS A 205 -5.93 3.97 -23.98
CA LYS A 205 -6.68 4.62 -25.04
C LYS A 205 -6.35 6.10 -25.19
N ASP A 206 -5.99 6.41 -26.43
CA ASP A 206 -5.73 7.72 -26.99
C ASP A 206 -6.89 8.69 -26.84
N GLU A 207 -6.69 9.74 -26.05
CA GLU A 207 -7.34 11.03 -26.28
C GLU A 207 -6.31 12.12 -26.61
N GLY A 208 -5.24 11.72 -27.31
CA GLY A 208 -4.25 12.63 -27.88
C GLY A 208 -2.97 12.78 -27.07
N LYS A 209 -2.26 13.87 -27.34
CA LYS A 209 -0.95 14.17 -26.76
C LYS A 209 -1.12 14.52 -25.29
N CYS A 210 -0.48 13.76 -24.41
CA CYS A 210 -0.47 14.06 -22.98
C CYS A 210 -0.02 15.51 -22.73
N SER A 211 -0.78 16.25 -21.93
CA SER A 211 -0.43 17.63 -21.58
C SER A 211 0.80 17.74 -20.69
N ARG A 212 1.10 16.70 -19.87
CA ARG A 212 2.29 16.64 -19.00
C ARG A 212 3.55 16.15 -19.73
N HIS A 213 3.46 15.05 -20.47
CA HIS A 213 4.63 14.39 -21.09
C HIS A 213 4.76 14.69 -22.58
N HIS A 214 3.78 15.35 -23.20
CA HIS A 214 3.80 15.67 -24.61
C HIS A 214 3.97 14.44 -25.53
N GLU A 215 3.57 13.26 -25.05
CA GLU A 215 3.59 12.00 -25.79
C GLU A 215 2.16 11.59 -26.19
N ILE A 216 2.03 11.07 -27.41
CA ILE A 216 0.82 10.37 -27.87
C ILE A 216 0.87 8.98 -27.21
N GLN A 217 -0.25 8.47 -26.70
CA GLN A 217 -0.30 7.23 -25.91
C GLN A 217 0.57 7.27 -24.62
N CYS A 218 0.45 8.32 -23.78
CA CYS A 218 1.10 8.33 -22.46
C CYS A 218 0.62 7.15 -21.60
N HIS A 219 1.51 6.19 -21.36
CA HIS A 219 1.29 5.08 -20.43
C HIS A 219 1.74 5.38 -19.00
N SER A 220 2.32 6.56 -18.74
CA SER A 220 2.75 6.96 -17.39
C SER A 220 1.60 6.85 -16.39
N ASP A 221 1.86 6.22 -15.24
CA ASP A 221 0.88 6.18 -14.15
C ASP A 221 0.57 7.59 -13.60
N ARG A 222 1.35 8.62 -13.95
CA ARG A 222 1.18 10.02 -13.51
C ARG A 222 0.36 10.88 -14.48
N CYS A 223 -0.32 10.27 -15.46
CA CYS A 223 -1.16 10.96 -16.45
C CYS A 223 -2.66 10.85 -16.07
N GLY A 224 -3.40 11.97 -16.02
CA GLY A 224 -4.83 12.04 -15.67
C GLY A 224 -5.81 11.41 -16.67
N HIS A 225 -5.33 10.51 -17.55
CA HIS A 225 -6.16 9.78 -18.51
C HIS A 225 -6.69 8.45 -17.92
N ARG A 226 -6.40 8.17 -16.65
CA ARG A 226 -6.80 6.93 -15.99
C ARG A 226 -8.20 7.05 -15.42
N HIS A 227 -9.03 6.08 -15.76
CA HIS A 227 -10.34 5.92 -15.16
C HIS A 227 -10.29 4.73 -14.21
N PHE A 228 -10.65 4.96 -12.95
CA PHE A 228 -10.67 3.95 -11.91
C PHE A 228 -12.11 3.57 -11.54
N TRP A 229 -12.31 2.29 -11.22
CA TRP A 229 -13.55 1.79 -10.66
C TRP A 229 -13.36 1.43 -9.20
N LYS A 230 -14.21 1.99 -8.33
CA LYS A 230 -14.30 1.55 -6.94
C LYS A 230 -14.66 0.08 -6.87
N LEU A 231 -13.93 -0.67 -6.04
CA LEU A 231 -14.25 -2.08 -5.80
C LEU A 231 -15.67 -2.26 -5.24
N SER A 232 -16.17 -1.31 -4.44
CA SER A 232 -17.55 -1.34 -3.93
C SER A 232 -18.59 -1.29 -5.05
N ASP A 233 -18.35 -0.48 -6.07
CA ASP A 233 -19.27 -0.33 -7.21
C ASP A 233 -19.23 -1.57 -8.09
N LEU A 234 -18.03 -2.10 -8.36
CA LEU A 234 -17.86 -3.36 -9.10
C LEU A 234 -18.47 -4.56 -8.37
N GLN A 235 -18.36 -4.61 -7.04
CA GLN A 235 -19.02 -5.65 -6.25
C GLN A 235 -20.54 -5.59 -6.42
N ARG A 236 -21.11 -4.39 -6.43
CA ARG A 236 -22.55 -4.20 -6.69
C ARG A 236 -22.93 -4.70 -8.08
N PHE A 237 -22.22 -4.30 -9.13
CA PHE A 237 -22.47 -4.80 -10.49
C PHE A 237 -22.36 -6.32 -10.58
N TYR A 238 -21.36 -6.90 -9.92
CA TYR A 238 -21.16 -8.35 -9.88
C TYR A 238 -22.33 -9.07 -9.20
N ASN A 239 -22.76 -8.59 -8.03
CA ASN A 239 -23.87 -9.18 -7.27
C ASN A 239 -25.21 -9.04 -8.00
N ASP A 240 -25.46 -7.88 -8.59
CA ASP A 240 -26.69 -7.56 -9.33
C ASP A 240 -26.69 -8.18 -10.74
N LYS A 241 -25.65 -8.96 -11.10
CA LYS A 241 -25.41 -9.52 -12.45
C LYS A 241 -25.56 -8.47 -13.56
N SER A 242 -25.25 -7.22 -13.22
CA SER A 242 -25.44 -6.06 -14.07
C SER A 242 -24.14 -5.74 -14.81
N PRO A 243 -24.19 -5.30 -16.08
CA PRO A 243 -23.00 -4.89 -16.79
C PRO A 243 -22.39 -3.63 -16.16
N ALA A 244 -21.09 -3.63 -15.90
CA ALA A 244 -20.34 -2.41 -15.65
C ALA A 244 -20.02 -1.73 -16.99
N VAL A 245 -20.48 -0.49 -17.18
CA VAL A 245 -20.33 0.26 -18.44
C VAL A 245 -19.33 1.40 -18.23
N CYS A 246 -18.17 1.41 -18.95
CA CYS A 246 -17.25 2.57 -18.92
C CYS A 246 -17.98 3.77 -19.54
N ARG A 247 -18.28 4.80 -18.74
CA ARG A 247 -18.97 6.02 -19.20
C ARG A 247 -18.01 7.16 -19.58
N SER A 248 -16.70 6.95 -19.40
CA SER A 248 -15.70 7.99 -19.72
C SER A 248 -15.56 8.22 -21.23
N ASP A 249 -15.90 7.24 -22.06
CA ASP A 249 -15.96 7.39 -23.51
C ASP A 249 -17.43 7.53 -23.96
N LYS A 250 -17.86 8.77 -24.24
CA LYS A 250 -19.22 9.09 -24.72
C LYS A 250 -19.58 8.41 -26.04
N ARG A 251 -18.60 7.87 -26.78
CA ARG A 251 -18.80 7.31 -28.13
C ARG A 251 -18.96 5.80 -28.12
N LEU A 252 -18.52 5.11 -27.08
CA LEU A 252 -18.62 3.65 -26.97
C LEU A 252 -18.91 3.27 -25.53
N SER A 253 -20.17 2.94 -25.23
CA SER A 253 -20.56 2.28 -23.98
C SER A 253 -19.97 0.86 -23.94
N LYS A 254 -18.66 0.76 -23.70
CA LYS A 254 -17.95 -0.52 -23.62
C LYS A 254 -18.20 -1.16 -22.26
N LEU A 255 -18.40 -2.47 -22.31
CA LEU A 255 -18.54 -3.30 -21.12
C LEU A 255 -17.16 -3.52 -20.52
N PHE A 256 -17.03 -3.17 -19.25
CA PHE A 256 -15.88 -3.50 -18.44
C PHE A 256 -15.95 -4.99 -18.07
N ASP A 257 -14.87 -5.73 -18.33
CA ASP A 257 -14.81 -7.16 -18.00
C ASP A 257 -14.61 -7.34 -16.49
N ILE A 258 -15.72 -7.42 -15.76
CA ILE A 258 -15.72 -7.67 -14.31
C ILE A 258 -15.03 -9.00 -13.98
N LYS A 259 -15.01 -9.99 -14.88
CA LYS A 259 -14.37 -11.29 -14.62
C LYS A 259 -12.87 -11.12 -14.40
N SER A 260 -12.21 -10.24 -15.15
CA SER A 260 -10.78 -9.95 -15.01
C SER A 260 -10.39 -9.46 -13.60
N VAL A 261 -11.29 -8.74 -12.92
CA VAL A 261 -11.06 -8.18 -11.56
C VAL A 261 -11.80 -8.94 -10.46
N LYS A 262 -12.46 -10.06 -10.78
CA LYS A 262 -13.19 -10.89 -9.81
C LYS A 262 -12.32 -11.25 -8.61
N ILE A 263 -11.02 -11.42 -8.84
CA ILE A 263 -10.01 -11.73 -7.84
C ILE A 263 -9.95 -10.74 -6.66
N TRP A 264 -10.32 -9.48 -6.90
CA TRP A 264 -10.40 -8.44 -5.87
C TRP A 264 -11.79 -8.25 -5.29
N LEU A 265 -12.80 -8.96 -5.79
CA LEU A 265 -14.15 -8.92 -5.25
C LEU A 265 -14.25 -9.92 -4.09
N ASN A 266 -15.00 -9.58 -3.05
CA ASN A 266 -15.27 -10.52 -1.97
C ASN A 266 -16.21 -11.60 -2.53
N THR A 267 -15.73 -12.82 -2.71
CA THR A 267 -16.60 -14.00 -2.81
C THR A 267 -16.63 -14.70 -1.47
#